data_AF-A0A660UT03-F1
#
_entry.id   AF-A0A660UT03-F1
#
_cell.length_a   1.000
_cell.length_b   1.000
_cell.length_c   1.000
_cell.angle_alpha   90.00
_cell.angle_beta   90.00
_cell.angle_gamma   90.00
#
_symmetry.space_group_name_H-M   'P 1'
#
loop_
_entity.id
_entity.type
_entity.pdbx_description
1 polymer ?
#
loop_
_entity_poly.entity_id
_entity_poly.type
_entity_poly.pdbx_seq_one_letter_code
_entity_poly.pdbx_strand_id
1 'polypeptide(L)'
;EPLKEVCGRNPKPDLVVAIGPAIMMKFCCKTTAEYNVPTQVSLNTIMVDGTGMCGGCRVEVDGKAKFVCVDGPEFDGHKVNFDLMMKRLEAYKAQEQKAHEAYKKHRCKIGLDR
;
A
#
# COMPACT_ATOMS: atom_id res chain seq x y z
N GLU A 1 -4.18 5.80 21.22
CA GLU A 1 -3.59 5.65 19.88
C GLU A 1 -2.39 6.59 19.77
N PRO A 2 -1.15 6.09 19.61
CA PRO A 2 0.06 6.93 19.64
C PRO A 2 0.05 8.05 18.59
N LEU A 3 -0.40 7.76 17.36
CA LEU A 3 -0.47 8.77 16.29
C LEU A 3 -1.44 9.91 16.64
N LYS A 4 -2.62 9.57 17.18
CA LYS A 4 -3.63 10.54 17.62
C LYS A 4 -3.10 11.46 18.71
N GLU A 5 -2.37 10.89 19.69
CA GLU A 5 -1.73 11.65 20.75
C GLU A 5 -0.72 12.65 20.19
N VAL A 6 0.15 12.22 19.27
CA VAL A 6 1.17 13.07 18.64
C VAL A 6 0.52 14.18 17.81
N CYS A 7 -0.52 13.88 17.02
CA CYS A 7 -1.24 14.87 16.22
C CYS A 7 -2.03 15.89 17.06
N GLY A 8 -2.40 15.55 18.30
CA GLY A 8 -3.09 16.44 19.23
C GLY A 8 -2.18 17.38 20.03
N ARG A 9 -0.85 17.27 19.90
CA ARG A 9 0.12 18.14 20.60
C ARG A 9 0.10 19.57 20.04
N ASN A 10 0.65 20.50 20.83
CA ASN A 10 1.00 21.84 20.37
C ASN A 10 2.51 22.09 20.60
N PRO A 11 3.34 22.17 19.54
CA PRO A 11 2.96 22.09 18.13
C PRO A 11 2.57 20.67 17.70
N LYS A 12 1.67 20.58 16.71
CA LYS A 12 1.36 19.33 16.00
C LYS A 12 2.39 19.09 14.90
N PRO A 13 2.56 17.86 14.38
CA PRO A 13 3.46 17.60 13.26
C PRO A 13 3.05 18.34 11.99
N ASP A 14 4.03 18.79 11.22
CA ASP A 14 3.80 19.41 9.91
C ASP A 14 3.48 18.38 8.82
N LEU A 15 3.95 17.13 9.00
CA LEU A 15 3.76 16.04 8.04
C LEU A 15 3.76 14.68 8.77
N VAL A 16 2.89 13.78 8.32
CA VAL A 16 2.96 12.35 8.63
C VAL A 16 3.29 11.58 7.37
N VAL A 17 4.23 10.64 7.47
CA VAL A 17 4.53 9.68 6.41
C VAL A 17 4.18 8.28 6.92
N ALA A 18 3.27 7.59 6.24
CA ALA A 18 2.81 6.26 6.63
C ALA A 18 3.18 5.22 5.56
N ILE A 19 3.90 4.18 5.99
CA ILE A 19 4.37 3.08 5.13
C ILE A 19 4.08 1.77 5.84
N GLY A 20 3.28 0.90 5.22
CA GLY A 20 2.92 -0.39 5.81
C GLY A 20 1.77 -1.07 5.08
N PRO A 21 1.02 -1.97 5.74
CA PRO A 21 -0.16 -2.58 5.15
C PRO A 21 -1.18 -1.52 4.72
N ALA A 22 -1.87 -1.73 3.59
CA ALA A 22 -2.85 -0.78 3.05
C ALA A 22 -3.92 -0.37 4.08
N ILE A 23 -4.35 -1.32 4.92
CA ILE A 23 -5.31 -1.05 6.00
C ILE A 23 -4.72 -0.14 7.09
N MET A 24 -3.44 -0.31 7.43
CA MET A 24 -2.76 0.55 8.40
C MET A 24 -2.65 1.97 7.85
N MET A 25 -2.19 2.13 6.60
CA MET A 25 -2.09 3.43 5.93
C MET A 25 -3.45 4.14 5.87
N LYS A 26 -4.54 3.41 5.54
CA LYS A 26 -5.91 3.94 5.56
C LYS A 26 -6.29 4.55 6.91
N PHE A 27 -5.97 3.87 8.01
CA PHE A 27 -6.31 4.37 9.36
C PHE A 27 -5.37 5.48 9.85
N CYS A 28 -4.10 5.49 9.43
CA CYS A 28 -3.22 6.64 9.64
C CYS A 28 -3.78 7.90 8.96
N CYS A 29 -4.23 7.79 7.70
CA CYS A 29 -4.86 8.88 6.96
C CYS A 29 -6.16 9.38 7.62
N LYS A 30 -7.01 8.46 8.10
CA LYS A 30 -8.23 8.83 8.84
C LYS A 30 -7.90 9.59 10.13
N THR A 31 -6.94 9.09 10.90
CA THR A 31 -6.53 9.70 12.18
C THR A 31 -5.99 11.11 11.97
N THR A 32 -5.09 11.28 11.01
CA THR A 32 -4.43 12.57 10.71
C THR A 32 -5.37 13.61 10.10
N ALA A 33 -6.40 13.17 9.37
CA ALA A 33 -7.42 14.05 8.83
C ALA A 33 -8.21 14.78 9.93
N GLU A 34 -8.47 14.14 11.08
CA GLU A 34 -9.13 14.77 12.25
C GLU A 34 -8.37 16.01 12.77
N TYR A 35 -7.05 16.05 12.56
CA TYR A 35 -6.16 17.11 13.04
C TYR A 35 -5.68 18.05 11.94
N ASN A 36 -6.16 17.87 10.70
CA ASN A 36 -5.66 18.59 9.52
C ASN A 36 -4.13 18.53 9.41
N VAL A 37 -3.55 17.34 9.58
CA VAL A 37 -2.11 17.10 9.40
C VAL A 37 -1.89 16.48 8.03
N PRO A 38 -1.13 17.13 7.12
CA PRO A 38 -0.77 16.56 5.82
C PRO A 38 -0.21 15.15 5.98
N THR A 39 -0.66 14.20 5.16
CA THR A 39 -0.24 12.80 5.27
C THR A 39 0.13 12.23 3.92
N GLN A 40 1.38 11.80 3.79
CA GLN A 40 1.89 11.09 2.64
C GLN A 40 1.87 9.58 2.91
N VAL A 41 1.51 8.80 1.91
CA VAL A 41 1.52 7.33 1.98
C VAL A 41 2.35 6.76 0.83
N SER A 42 3.17 5.76 1.12
CA SER A 42 3.91 5.02 0.09
C SER A 42 3.15 3.74 -0.25
N LEU A 43 2.52 3.71 -1.43
CA LEU A 43 1.56 2.67 -1.79
C LEU A 43 2.24 1.39 -2.27
N ASN A 44 1.70 0.24 -1.82
CA ASN A 44 2.21 -1.10 -2.13
C ASN A 44 1.27 -1.88 -3.06
N THR A 45 0.93 -1.32 -4.23
CA THR A 45 0.09 -2.00 -5.23
C THR A 45 0.84 -3.13 -5.95
N ILE A 46 0.10 -4.04 -6.58
CA ILE A 46 0.68 -5.09 -7.44
C ILE A 46 1.42 -4.43 -8.60
N MET A 47 2.69 -4.78 -8.80
CA MET A 47 3.51 -4.31 -9.92
C MET A 47 3.94 -5.49 -10.80
N VAL A 48 4.11 -5.23 -12.10
CA VAL A 48 4.59 -6.22 -13.08
C VAL A 48 5.82 -5.69 -13.79
N ASP A 49 5.64 -4.63 -14.59
CA ASP A 49 6.72 -4.00 -15.36
C ASP A 49 7.49 -2.96 -14.54
N GLY A 50 6.79 -2.13 -13.76
CA GLY A 50 7.41 -1.07 -12.96
C GLY A 50 7.84 0.17 -13.77
N THR A 51 7.49 0.26 -15.04
CA THR A 51 7.92 1.36 -15.94
C THR A 51 6.75 2.13 -16.56
N GLY A 52 5.51 1.81 -16.20
CA GLY A 52 4.31 2.52 -16.62
C GLY A 52 3.62 1.96 -17.87
N MET A 53 4.02 0.77 -18.32
CA MET A 53 3.50 0.15 -19.54
C MET A 53 2.26 -0.72 -19.30
N CYS A 54 2.12 -1.37 -18.13
CA CYS A 54 1.07 -2.38 -17.94
C CYS A 54 -0.18 -1.89 -17.17
N GLY A 55 -0.07 -0.83 -16.36
CA GLY A 55 -1.16 -0.36 -15.50
C GLY A 55 -1.59 -1.33 -14.39
N GLY A 56 -0.80 -2.37 -14.10
CA GLY A 56 -1.02 -3.32 -13.01
C GLY A 56 -1.04 -2.62 -11.65
N CYS A 57 -0.14 -1.64 -11.48
CA CYS A 57 0.01 -0.85 -10.27
C CYS A 57 -1.01 0.28 -10.13
N ARG A 58 -2.00 0.39 -11.03
CA ARG A 58 -2.94 1.52 -11.02
C ARG A 58 -3.68 1.66 -9.69
N VAL A 59 -3.86 2.90 -9.28
CA VAL A 59 -4.63 3.34 -8.11
C VAL A 59 -5.50 4.53 -8.50
N GLU A 60 -6.61 4.73 -7.79
CA GLU A 60 -7.41 5.95 -7.92
C GLU A 60 -7.02 6.93 -6.82
N VAL A 61 -6.59 8.13 -7.23
CA VAL A 61 -6.25 9.24 -6.36
C VAL A 61 -7.02 10.46 -6.84
N ASP A 62 -7.82 11.05 -5.96
CA ASP A 62 -8.66 12.22 -6.29
C ASP A 62 -9.57 12.00 -7.51
N GLY A 63 -10.18 10.81 -7.59
CA GLY A 63 -11.04 10.41 -8.71
C GLY A 63 -10.32 10.17 -10.04
N LYS A 64 -8.98 10.21 -10.08
CA LYS A 64 -8.17 10.00 -11.28
C LYS A 64 -7.35 8.72 -11.16
N ALA A 65 -7.26 7.96 -12.25
CA ALA A 65 -6.35 6.82 -12.33
C ALA A 65 -4.89 7.31 -12.40
N LYS A 66 -4.04 6.75 -11.54
CA LYS A 66 -2.60 7.02 -11.43
C LYS A 66 -1.82 5.72 -11.39
N PHE A 67 -0.59 5.72 -11.89
CA PHE A 67 0.29 4.54 -11.91
C PHE A 67 1.35 4.67 -10.81
N VAL A 68 1.27 3.85 -9.77
CA VAL A 68 2.16 3.94 -8.61
C VAL A 68 3.64 3.87 -8.99
N CYS A 69 4.01 3.10 -10.01
CA CYS A 69 5.42 2.97 -10.42
C CYS A 69 6.00 4.18 -11.17
N VAL A 70 5.17 5.12 -11.65
CA VAL A 70 5.63 6.31 -12.40
C VAL A 70 5.15 7.61 -11.76
N ASP A 71 3.88 7.68 -11.34
CA ASP A 71 3.30 8.85 -10.68
C ASP A 71 3.59 8.90 -9.16
N GLY A 72 4.06 7.80 -8.57
CA GLY A 72 4.28 7.66 -7.12
C GLY A 72 5.69 7.18 -6.76
N PRO A 73 5.88 6.26 -5.79
CA PRO A 73 4.85 5.54 -5.03
C PRO A 73 4.19 6.36 -3.90
N GLU A 74 4.72 7.55 -3.61
CA GLU A 74 4.20 8.47 -2.61
C GLU A 74 3.02 9.30 -3.13
N PHE A 75 1.89 9.24 -2.42
CA PHE A 75 0.70 10.03 -2.74
C PHE A 75 0.17 10.76 -1.50
N ASP A 76 -0.65 11.78 -1.73
CA ASP A 76 -1.50 12.39 -0.71
C ASP A 76 -2.50 11.34 -0.20
N GLY A 77 -2.25 10.83 1.00
CA GLY A 77 -3.01 9.74 1.58
C GLY A 77 -4.47 10.10 1.85
N HIS A 78 -4.82 11.38 1.96
CA HIS A 78 -6.21 11.80 2.14
C HIS A 78 -7.02 11.71 0.85
N LYS A 79 -6.35 11.55 -0.31
CA LYS A 79 -6.98 11.46 -1.63
C LYS A 79 -6.98 10.05 -2.23
N VAL A 80 -6.34 9.07 -1.58
CA VAL A 80 -6.22 7.70 -2.08
C VAL A 80 -7.53 6.92 -1.84
N ASN A 81 -8.04 6.26 -2.88
CA ASN A 81 -9.12 5.29 -2.74
C ASN A 81 -8.60 3.95 -2.21
N PHE A 82 -8.44 3.84 -0.89
CA PHE A 82 -7.94 2.63 -0.23
C PHE A 82 -8.84 1.41 -0.44
N ASP A 83 -10.15 1.59 -0.58
CA ASP A 83 -11.08 0.46 -0.73
C ASP A 83 -10.93 -0.20 -2.10
N LEU A 84 -10.80 0.59 -3.16
CA LEU A 84 -10.46 0.07 -4.49
C LEU A 84 -9.06 -0.56 -4.48
N MET A 85 -8.07 0.10 -3.87
CA MET A 85 -6.71 -0.42 -3.77
C MET A 85 -6.67 -1.79 -3.09
N MET A 86 -7.30 -1.94 -1.93
CA MET A 86 -7.32 -3.21 -1.18
C MET A 86 -8.03 -4.32 -1.98
N LYS A 87 -9.15 -4.04 -2.65
CA LYS A 87 -9.80 -5.01 -3.55
C LYS A 87 -8.86 -5.49 -4.65
N ARG A 88 -8.01 -4.60 -5.20
CA ARG A 88 -7.02 -4.96 -6.22
C ARG A 88 -5.92 -5.84 -5.66
N LEU A 89 -5.46 -5.61 -4.43
CA LEU A 89 -4.46 -6.45 -3.77
C LEU A 89 -4.91 -7.90 -3.59
N GLU A 90 -6.22 -8.14 -3.51
CA GLU A 90 -6.76 -9.51 -3.37
C GLU A 90 -6.94 -10.25 -4.69
N ALA A 91 -6.67 -9.62 -5.84
CA ALA A 91 -6.96 -10.18 -7.16
C ALA A 91 -6.31 -11.54 -7.43
N TYR A 92 -5.14 -11.82 -6.83
CA TYR A 92 -4.39 -13.05 -7.03
C TYR A 92 -4.29 -13.94 -5.79
N LYS A 93 -5.06 -13.65 -4.73
CA LYS A 93 -4.96 -14.35 -3.44
C LYS A 93 -5.13 -15.87 -3.56
N ALA A 94 -6.04 -16.34 -4.42
CA ALA A 94 -6.25 -17.76 -4.65
C ALA A 94 -5.06 -18.42 -5.39
N GLN A 95 -4.48 -17.71 -6.35
CA GLN A 95 -3.31 -18.14 -7.11
C GLN A 95 -2.07 -18.17 -6.21
N GLU A 96 -1.89 -17.14 -5.36
CA GLU A 96 -0.83 -17.06 -4.36
C GLU A 96 -0.91 -18.21 -3.36
N GLN A 97 -2.12 -18.52 -2.84
CA GLN A 97 -2.34 -19.67 -1.95
C GLN A 97 -1.98 -20.99 -2.63
N LYS A 98 -2.47 -21.23 -3.85
CA LYS A 98 -2.15 -22.43 -4.63
C LYS A 98 -0.64 -22.54 -4.90
N ALA A 99 0.00 -21.45 -5.29
CA ALA A 99 1.45 -21.40 -5.53
C ALA A 99 2.25 -21.68 -4.26
N HIS A 100 1.83 -21.11 -3.12
CA HIS A 100 2.46 -21.33 -1.82
C HIS A 100 2.29 -22.77 -1.32
N GLU A 101 1.11 -23.37 -1.49
CA GLU A 101 0.87 -24.79 -1.18
C GLU A 101 1.66 -25.72 -2.09
N ALA A 102 1.70 -25.43 -3.39
CA ALA A 102 2.50 -26.17 -4.35
C ALA A 102 3.98 -26.08 -4.00
N TYR A 103 4.48 -24.90 -3.64
CA TYR A 103 5.85 -24.68 -3.17
C TYR A 103 6.17 -25.50 -1.91
N LYS A 104 5.28 -25.53 -0.91
CA LYS A 104 5.45 -26.36 0.30
C LYS A 104 5.51 -27.87 0.00
N LYS A 105 4.74 -28.32 -1.00
CA LYS A 105 4.72 -29.72 -1.44
C LYS A 105 5.89 -30.05 -2.38
N HIS A 106 6.47 -29.05 -3.02
CA HIS A 106 7.55 -29.19 -3.97
C HIS A 106 8.82 -29.64 -3.24
N ARG A 107 9.11 -30.94 -3.32
CA ARG A 107 10.38 -31.54 -2.87
C ARG A 107 11.52 -31.20 -3.84
N CYS A 108 11.79 -29.91 -4.09
CA CYS A 108 13.03 -29.56 -4.79
C CYS A 108 14.20 -29.75 -3.84
N LYS A 109 15.00 -30.78 -4.08
CA LYS A 109 16.31 -30.96 -3.44
C LYS A 109 17.46 -30.34 -4.24
N ILE A 110 17.16 -29.64 -5.34
CA ILE A 110 18.19 -29.00 -6.15
C ILE A 110 18.81 -27.87 -5.33
N GLY A 111 20.03 -28.11 -4.84
CA GLY A 111 20.82 -27.19 -4.01
C GLY A 111 20.74 -27.41 -2.50
N LEU A 112 19.95 -28.38 -2.00
CA LEU A 112 19.88 -28.72 -0.57
C LEU A 112 20.68 -29.97 -0.19
N ASP A 113 21.19 -30.71 -1.18
CA ASP A 113 22.07 -31.88 -1.01
C ASP A 113 23.56 -31.54 -1.30
N ARG A 114 24.00 -30.29 -1.09
CA ARG A 114 25.42 -29.89 -1.09
C ARG A 114 25.80 -29.24 0.23
#